data_AF-A0AAW0RKN1-F1
#
_entry.id   AF-A0AAW0RKN1-F1
#
_cell.length_a   1.000
_cell.length_b   1.000
_cell.length_c   1.000
_cell.angle_alpha   90.00
_cell.angle_beta   90.00
_cell.angle_gamma   90.00
#
_symmetry.space_group_name_H-M   'P 1'
#
loop_
_entity.id
_entity.type
_entity.pdbx_description
1 polymer ?
#
loop_
_entity_poly.entity_id
_entity_poly.type
_entity_poly.pdbx_seq_one_letter_code
_entity_poly.pdbx_strand_id
1 'polypeptide(L)'
;MRSFLGPVAAVLALAGQILASPVEAEASSSLSSSPPADVDMDADISLDDDDDSLLPFNITTDLALSSSLERRSGCNQSKCPDSRFGFDVLSNKLRWSEWFYFLRWSGTCGCHSIQIFQDGCKTFSICSGTHSVCMDWKRGRGHWVDPGGVKRCYTLLDDYTCDGKYWAAWPKDEVDCTW
;
A
#
# COMPACT_ATOMS: atom_id res chain seq x y z
N MET A 1 70.27 22.32 -1.03
CA MET A 1 70.79 20.93 -0.94
C MET A 1 69.86 20.11 -0.07
N ARG A 2 69.60 18.87 -0.48
CA ARG A 2 68.87 17.76 0.20
C ARG A 2 67.35 17.65 -0.04
N SER A 3 67.08 16.90 -1.11
CA SER A 3 65.96 16.00 -1.38
C SER A 3 65.65 15.03 -0.22
N PHE A 4 64.41 14.52 -0.14
CA PHE A 4 64.04 13.15 -0.57
C PHE A 4 62.65 12.69 -0.05
N LEU A 5 61.89 12.07 -0.98
CA LEU A 5 61.00 10.90 -0.84
C LEU A 5 59.79 10.94 0.11
N GLY A 6 58.59 10.89 -0.50
CA GLY A 6 57.35 10.48 0.17
C GLY A 6 57.17 8.96 0.22
N PRO A 7 55.96 8.46 0.54
CA PRO A 7 55.55 7.12 0.19
C PRO A 7 54.36 7.10 -0.79
N VAL A 8 54.55 6.31 -1.83
CA VAL A 8 53.54 5.81 -2.78
C VAL A 8 52.62 4.86 -2.03
N ALA A 9 51.31 5.15 -2.01
CA ALA A 9 50.30 4.19 -1.59
C ALA A 9 49.71 3.52 -2.84
N ALA A 10 50.07 2.25 -3.02
CA ALA A 10 49.55 1.38 -4.08
C ALA A 10 48.10 0.98 -3.76
N VAL A 11 47.17 1.25 -4.68
CA VAL A 11 45.82 0.70 -4.63
C VAL A 11 45.80 -0.58 -5.48
N LEU A 12 45.71 -1.72 -4.80
CA LEU A 12 45.54 -3.03 -5.42
C LEU A 12 44.11 -3.16 -5.98
N ALA A 13 44.03 -3.38 -7.29
CA ALA A 13 42.82 -3.79 -7.98
C ALA A 13 42.50 -5.25 -7.62
N LEU A 14 41.36 -5.47 -6.97
CA LEU A 14 40.80 -6.82 -6.77
C LEU A 14 39.77 -7.08 -7.87
N ALA A 15 40.17 -7.83 -8.89
CA ALA A 15 39.30 -8.41 -9.89
C ALA A 15 38.47 -9.54 -9.25
N GLY A 16 37.22 -9.25 -8.90
CA GLY A 16 36.24 -10.25 -8.48
C GLY A 16 35.67 -10.98 -9.71
N GLN A 17 35.97 -12.27 -9.80
CA GLN A 17 35.49 -13.16 -10.86
C GLN A 17 33.99 -13.41 -10.67
N ILE A 18 33.19 -13.07 -11.69
CA ILE A 18 31.78 -13.43 -11.78
C ILE A 18 31.71 -14.88 -12.29
N LEU A 19 31.49 -15.83 -11.39
CA LEU A 19 31.05 -17.17 -11.77
C LEU A 19 29.54 -17.11 -12.01
N ALA A 20 29.16 -17.22 -13.28
CA ALA A 20 27.81 -17.48 -13.71
C ALA A 20 27.39 -18.89 -13.25
N SER A 21 26.32 -19.00 -12.47
CA SER A 21 25.64 -20.27 -12.22
C SER A 21 24.73 -20.61 -13.41
N PRO A 22 24.71 -21.87 -13.88
CA PRO A 22 23.77 -22.32 -14.89
C PRO A 22 22.35 -22.38 -14.31
N VAL A 23 21.39 -21.83 -15.07
CA VAL A 23 19.96 -21.99 -14.83
C VAL A 23 19.59 -23.43 -15.25
N GLU A 24 19.24 -24.27 -14.29
CA GLU A 24 18.56 -25.53 -14.60
C GLU A 24 17.09 -25.21 -14.85
N ALA A 25 16.71 -25.34 -16.11
CA ALA A 25 15.33 -25.44 -16.54
C ALA A 25 14.83 -26.85 -16.22
N GLU A 26 13.86 -26.96 -15.32
CA GLU A 26 12.99 -28.13 -15.27
C GLU A 26 11.57 -27.68 -15.57
N ALA A 27 11.18 -27.94 -16.82
CA ALA A 27 9.78 -28.05 -17.20
C ALA A 27 9.27 -29.40 -16.68
N SER A 28 8.13 -29.40 -16.00
CA SER A 28 7.21 -30.53 -16.05
C SER A 28 5.80 -30.08 -15.72
N SER A 29 4.99 -30.16 -16.76
CA SER A 29 3.54 -30.03 -16.82
C SER A 29 2.84 -31.07 -15.94
N SER A 30 1.70 -30.72 -15.36
CA SER A 30 0.50 -31.55 -15.50
C SER A 30 -0.74 -30.78 -15.09
N LEU A 31 -1.73 -30.84 -15.98
CA LEU A 31 -3.10 -30.43 -15.76
C LEU A 31 -3.72 -31.27 -14.65
N SER A 32 -4.54 -30.64 -13.80
CA SER A 32 -5.71 -31.30 -13.24
C SER A 32 -6.86 -30.31 -13.23
N SER A 33 -7.74 -30.51 -14.20
CA SER A 33 -9.04 -29.88 -14.35
C SER A 33 -10.02 -30.57 -13.40
N SER A 34 -10.81 -29.82 -12.65
CA SER A 34 -12.03 -30.32 -12.03
C SER A 34 -13.15 -29.30 -12.30
N PRO A 35 -14.28 -29.72 -12.89
CA PRO A 35 -15.38 -28.82 -13.23
C PRO A 35 -16.18 -28.42 -11.99
N PRO A 36 -16.80 -27.22 -11.96
CA PRO A 36 -17.84 -26.91 -11.00
C PRO A 36 -19.11 -27.71 -11.34
N ALA A 37 -19.68 -28.36 -10.33
CA ALA A 37 -21.01 -28.94 -10.42
C ALA A 37 -22.06 -27.83 -10.34
N ASP A 38 -22.95 -27.83 -11.32
CA ASP A 38 -24.22 -27.13 -11.31
C ASP A 38 -25.09 -27.64 -10.15
N VAL A 39 -25.71 -26.71 -9.41
CA VAL A 39 -26.92 -26.97 -8.63
C VAL A 39 -27.85 -25.79 -8.81
N ASP A 40 -28.88 -26.06 -9.62
CA ASP A 40 -30.13 -25.33 -9.72
C ASP A 40 -30.76 -25.10 -8.33
N MET A 41 -31.20 -23.87 -8.09
CA MET A 41 -32.26 -23.59 -7.14
C MET A 41 -33.27 -22.67 -7.82
N ASP A 42 -34.32 -23.30 -8.35
CA ASP A 42 -35.53 -22.65 -8.81
C ASP A 42 -36.29 -21.98 -7.64
N ALA A 43 -36.76 -20.77 -7.94
CA ALA A 43 -37.98 -20.08 -7.51
C ALA A 43 -38.61 -20.41 -6.15
N ASP A 44 -38.79 -19.36 -5.33
CA ASP A 44 -40.16 -18.96 -4.98
C ASP A 44 -40.26 -17.43 -4.85
N ILE A 45 -41.03 -16.84 -5.77
CA ILE A 45 -41.42 -15.44 -5.75
C ILE A 45 -42.85 -15.42 -5.21
N SER A 46 -42.99 -15.22 -3.91
CA SER A 46 -44.29 -14.88 -3.31
C SER A 46 -44.51 -13.39 -3.51
N LEU A 47 -45.32 -13.08 -4.53
CA LEU A 47 -46.00 -11.80 -4.68
C LEU A 47 -47.23 -11.84 -3.78
N ASP A 48 -47.17 -11.14 -2.65
CA ASP A 48 -48.35 -10.68 -1.95
C ASP A 48 -48.34 -9.14 -1.94
N ASP A 49 -49.47 -8.60 -2.38
CA ASP A 49 -49.81 -7.21 -2.68
C ASP A 49 -49.78 -6.25 -1.48
N ASP A 50 -49.82 -4.96 -1.83
CA ASP A 50 -50.26 -3.80 -1.04
C ASP A 50 -49.28 -3.18 -0.02
N ASP A 51 -48.55 -2.12 -0.41
CA ASP A 51 -48.89 -0.76 0.06
C ASP A 51 -48.07 0.32 -0.65
N ASP A 52 -48.79 1.39 -0.93
CA ASP A 52 -48.45 2.59 -1.67
C ASP A 52 -47.43 3.46 -0.90
N SER A 53 -46.24 3.71 -1.45
CA SER A 53 -45.42 4.87 -1.06
C SER A 53 -44.30 5.13 -2.06
N LEU A 54 -44.66 5.86 -3.11
CA LEU A 54 -43.74 6.64 -3.92
C LEU A 54 -43.00 7.67 -3.04
N LEU A 55 -41.85 7.29 -2.49
CA LEU A 55 -40.90 8.25 -1.95
C LEU A 55 -39.72 8.38 -2.93
N PRO A 56 -39.41 9.60 -3.42
CA PRO A 56 -38.19 9.81 -4.16
C PRO A 56 -37.04 9.60 -3.17
N PHE A 57 -36.34 8.47 -3.28
CA PHE A 57 -35.10 8.26 -2.53
C PHE A 57 -34.11 9.32 -3.00
N ASN A 58 -34.06 10.36 -2.19
CA ASN A 58 -33.32 11.59 -2.37
C ASN A 58 -31.84 11.22 -2.47
N ILE A 59 -31.26 11.36 -3.68
CA ILE A 59 -29.84 11.12 -4.01
C ILE A 59 -28.95 12.23 -3.40
N THR A 60 -29.18 12.60 -2.14
CA THR A 60 -28.43 13.65 -1.45
C THR A 60 -27.72 13.14 -0.19
N THR A 61 -27.88 11.88 0.17
CA THR A 61 -27.20 11.30 1.35
C THR A 61 -25.78 10.80 1.07
N ASP A 62 -25.38 10.63 -0.20
CA ASP A 62 -24.01 10.20 -0.56
C ASP A 62 -22.99 11.35 -0.68
N LEU A 63 -23.45 12.61 -0.72
CA LEU A 63 -22.58 13.79 -0.71
C LEU A 63 -22.17 14.24 0.71
N ALA A 64 -22.83 13.72 1.75
CA ALA A 64 -22.47 13.96 3.15
C ALA A 64 -21.42 12.97 3.68
N LEU A 65 -21.04 11.95 2.91
CA LEU A 65 -19.90 11.05 3.21
C LEU A 65 -18.56 11.61 2.68
N SER A 66 -18.51 12.89 2.32
CA SER A 66 -17.33 13.56 1.77
C SER A 66 -16.59 14.46 2.78
N SER A 67 -16.89 14.46 4.08
CA SER A 67 -16.23 15.39 5.01
C SER A 67 -15.58 14.82 6.26
N SER A 68 -15.61 13.51 6.52
CA SER A 68 -14.76 12.93 7.57
C SER A 68 -13.62 12.18 6.90
N LEU A 69 -12.52 12.91 6.70
CA LEU A 69 -11.17 12.37 6.43
C LEU A 69 -10.59 11.66 7.66
N GLU A 70 -11.40 11.43 8.70
CA GLU A 70 -10.97 10.85 9.95
C GLU A 70 -10.90 9.33 9.83
N ARG A 71 -9.89 8.80 10.50
CA ARG A 71 -9.58 7.38 10.51
C ARG A 71 -10.74 6.59 11.14
N ARG A 72 -11.30 5.65 10.38
CA ARG A 72 -12.47 4.86 10.78
C ARG A 72 -12.20 3.87 11.91
N SER A 73 -11.00 3.28 11.96
CA SER A 73 -10.64 2.30 12.98
C SER A 73 -9.89 2.95 14.15
N GLY A 74 -10.32 2.70 15.37
CA GLY A 74 -9.71 3.20 16.62
C GLY A 74 -8.46 2.42 17.02
N CYS A 75 -8.48 1.78 18.20
CA CYS A 75 -7.39 0.90 18.63
C CYS A 75 -7.29 -0.43 17.87
N ASN A 76 -8.37 -0.84 17.21
CA ASN A 76 -8.45 -2.10 16.48
C ASN A 76 -8.10 -1.89 15.00
N GLN A 77 -6.81 -1.80 14.73
CA GLN A 77 -6.30 -1.58 13.38
C GLN A 77 -6.35 -2.87 12.55
N SER A 78 -6.97 -2.79 11.37
CA SER A 78 -7.01 -3.89 10.41
C SER A 78 -5.79 -3.86 9.47
N LYS A 79 -5.68 -4.87 8.60
CA LYS A 79 -4.69 -4.87 7.50
C LYS A 79 -5.03 -3.87 6.39
N CYS A 80 -6.29 -3.45 6.29
CA CYS A 80 -6.73 -2.47 5.30
C CYS A 80 -6.44 -1.05 5.78
N PRO A 81 -6.05 -0.14 4.87
CA PRO A 81 -6.02 1.28 5.16
C PRO A 81 -7.44 1.80 5.45
N ASP A 82 -7.52 2.84 6.27
CA ASP A 82 -8.80 3.48 6.60
C ASP A 82 -9.14 4.65 5.67
N SER A 83 -8.15 5.10 4.88
CA SER A 83 -8.26 6.25 3.99
C SER A 83 -9.02 5.91 2.70
N ARG A 84 -9.74 6.89 2.14
CA ARG A 84 -10.42 6.76 0.83
C ARG A 84 -9.46 6.59 -0.35
N PHE A 85 -8.19 6.94 -0.17
CA PHE A 85 -7.18 6.87 -1.21
C PHE A 85 -6.65 5.45 -1.41
N GLY A 86 -7.07 4.50 -0.56
CA GLY A 86 -6.69 3.10 -0.68
C GLY A 86 -5.27 2.82 -0.19
N PHE A 87 -4.62 3.76 0.49
CA PHE A 87 -3.34 3.49 1.15
C PHE A 87 -3.07 4.42 2.34
N ASP A 88 -2.32 3.92 3.31
CA ASP A 88 -1.78 4.68 4.44
C ASP A 88 -0.54 3.99 5.02
N VAL A 89 0.15 4.67 5.94
CA VAL A 89 1.18 4.07 6.79
C VAL A 89 0.64 3.98 8.19
N LEU A 90 0.73 2.78 8.78
CA LEU A 90 0.47 2.54 10.19
C LEU A 90 1.77 2.14 10.86
N SER A 91 2.06 2.76 11.99
CA SER A 91 3.20 2.41 12.82
C SER A 91 2.79 2.04 14.23
N ASN A 92 3.44 1.04 14.78
CA ASN A 92 3.27 0.62 16.17
C ASN A 92 4.61 0.68 16.91
N LYS A 93 4.56 1.22 18.13
CA LYS A 93 5.72 1.24 19.02
C LYS A 93 5.83 -0.09 19.76
N LEU A 94 6.97 -0.79 19.64
CA LEU A 94 7.25 -1.92 20.53
C LEU A 94 7.77 -1.44 21.89
N ARG A 95 7.78 -2.35 22.88
CA ARG A 95 8.21 -2.08 24.28
C ARG A 95 9.60 -1.43 24.42
N TRP A 96 10.44 -1.46 23.39
CA TRP A 96 11.83 -0.97 23.41
C TRP A 96 12.06 0.29 22.56
N SER A 97 11.02 1.09 22.33
CA SER A 97 11.07 2.38 21.62
C SER A 97 11.35 2.33 20.12
N GLU A 98 11.48 1.15 19.53
CA GLU A 98 11.55 0.98 18.09
C GLU A 98 10.14 1.03 17.48
N TRP A 99 10.02 1.81 16.39
CA TRP A 99 8.81 1.94 15.60
C TRP A 99 8.89 1.01 14.39
N PHE A 100 7.83 0.20 14.21
CA PHE A 100 7.67 -0.62 13.02
C PHE A 100 6.65 0.07 12.12
N TYR A 101 6.98 0.20 10.84
CA TYR A 101 6.13 0.90 9.87
C TYR A 101 5.56 -0.09 8.87
N PHE A 102 4.27 0.02 8.60
CA PHE A 102 3.56 -0.82 7.66
C PHE A 102 2.81 0.07 6.67
N LEU A 103 3.14 -0.07 5.39
CA LEU A 103 2.31 0.45 4.31
C LEU A 103 1.09 -0.48 4.19
N ARG A 104 -0.10 0.07 4.39
CA ARG A 104 -1.35 -0.64 4.12
C ARG A 104 -1.89 -0.17 2.78
N TRP A 105 -2.36 -1.12 1.98
CA TRP A 105 -2.89 -0.90 0.65
C TRP A 105 -4.25 -1.59 0.51
N SER A 106 -5.18 -0.97 -0.19
CA SER A 106 -6.46 -1.53 -0.61
C SER A 106 -6.60 -1.30 -2.11
N GLY A 107 -6.79 -2.39 -2.85
CA GLY A 107 -7.06 -2.34 -4.28
C GLY A 107 -8.00 -3.46 -4.71
N THR A 108 -8.06 -3.72 -6.02
CA THR A 108 -8.90 -4.77 -6.62
C THR A 108 -8.58 -6.17 -6.09
N CYS A 109 -7.35 -6.38 -5.61
CA CYS A 109 -6.88 -7.65 -5.07
C CYS A 109 -7.14 -7.80 -3.56
N GLY A 110 -7.90 -6.88 -2.96
CA GLY A 110 -8.09 -6.81 -1.52
C GLY A 110 -7.02 -5.98 -0.82
N CYS A 111 -6.79 -6.28 0.46
CA CYS A 111 -5.90 -5.50 1.32
C CYS A 111 -4.56 -6.17 1.55
N HIS A 112 -3.51 -5.34 1.55
CA HIS A 112 -2.14 -5.75 1.80
C HIS A 112 -1.54 -4.90 2.91
N SER A 113 -0.72 -5.52 3.76
CA SER A 113 0.08 -4.81 4.76
C SER A 113 1.53 -5.22 4.55
N ILE A 114 2.38 -4.25 4.25
CA ILE A 114 3.74 -4.45 3.80
C ILE A 114 4.65 -3.69 4.75
N GLN A 115 5.60 -4.39 5.36
CA GLN A 115 6.58 -3.73 6.23
C GLN A 115 7.49 -2.81 5.39
N ILE A 116 7.66 -1.59 5.87
CA ILE A 116 8.50 -0.55 5.27
C ILE A 116 9.45 0.02 6.32
N PHE A 117 10.42 0.80 5.87
CA PHE A 117 11.30 1.55 6.76
C PHE A 117 10.75 2.96 7.00
N GLN A 118 11.48 3.71 7.82
CA GLN A 118 11.13 5.10 8.16
C GLN A 118 11.23 6.07 6.96
N ASP A 119 11.78 5.64 5.82
CA ASP A 119 11.76 6.41 4.57
C ASP A 119 10.37 6.44 3.91
N GLY A 120 9.46 5.57 4.35
CA GLY A 120 8.07 5.55 3.91
C GLY A 120 7.88 5.07 2.47
N CYS A 121 8.92 4.51 1.84
CA CYS A 121 8.93 4.15 0.43
C CYS A 121 8.89 2.63 0.23
N LYS A 122 8.06 2.19 -0.72
CA LYS A 122 7.99 0.78 -1.13
C LYS A 122 7.48 0.63 -2.55
N THR A 123 8.21 -0.18 -3.33
CA THR A 123 7.71 -0.79 -4.55
C THR A 123 7.23 -2.20 -4.23
N PHE A 124 6.05 -2.55 -4.70
CA PHE A 124 5.43 -3.86 -4.46
C PHE A 124 4.51 -4.26 -5.61
N SER A 125 4.33 -5.56 -5.79
CA SER A 125 3.47 -6.11 -6.85
C SER A 125 2.25 -6.76 -6.24
N ILE A 126 1.09 -6.47 -6.82
CA ILE A 126 -0.20 -7.10 -6.55
C ILE A 126 -0.82 -7.55 -7.87
N CYS A 127 -2.03 -8.13 -7.84
CA CYS A 127 -2.68 -8.66 -9.04
C CYS A 127 -2.93 -7.61 -10.14
N SER A 128 -3.04 -6.33 -9.79
CA SER A 128 -3.17 -5.23 -10.76
C SER A 128 -1.85 -4.77 -11.38
N GLY A 129 -0.71 -5.27 -10.91
CA GLY A 129 0.63 -4.92 -11.40
C GLY A 129 1.56 -4.41 -10.30
N THR A 130 2.61 -3.71 -10.71
CA THR A 130 3.62 -3.15 -9.79
C THR A 130 3.28 -1.71 -9.45
N HIS A 131 3.17 -1.42 -8.16
CA HIS A 131 2.90 -0.10 -7.62
C HIS A 131 4.15 0.39 -6.87
N SER A 132 4.34 1.71 -6.84
CA SER A 132 5.33 2.34 -5.97
C SER A 132 4.65 3.40 -5.12
N VAL A 133 4.84 3.35 -3.81
CA VAL A 133 4.30 4.35 -2.87
C VAL A 133 5.44 4.90 -2.05
N CYS A 134 5.44 6.21 -1.85
CA CYS A 134 6.35 6.91 -0.96
C CYS A 134 5.60 7.91 -0.11
N MET A 135 5.78 7.84 1.20
CA MET A 135 5.24 8.80 2.17
C MET A 135 6.36 9.51 2.91
N ASP A 136 6.53 10.80 2.66
CA ASP A 136 7.43 11.70 3.37
C ASP A 136 6.62 12.51 4.38
N TRP A 137 6.23 11.85 5.48
CA TRP A 137 5.42 12.46 6.54
C TRP A 137 6.09 13.67 7.20
N LYS A 138 7.43 13.71 7.26
CA LYS A 138 8.18 14.86 7.78
C LYS A 138 7.94 16.14 6.97
N ARG A 139 7.63 15.99 5.68
CA ARG A 139 7.31 17.11 4.78
C ARG A 139 5.84 17.15 4.38
N GLY A 140 5.00 16.32 5.01
CA GLY A 140 3.56 16.27 4.74
C GLY A 140 3.22 15.95 3.28
N ARG A 141 4.04 15.14 2.59
CA ARG A 141 3.87 14.86 1.15
C ARG A 141 4.06 13.38 0.84
N GLY A 142 3.28 12.87 -0.09
CA GLY A 142 3.38 11.48 -0.54
C GLY A 142 3.04 11.34 -2.01
N HIS A 143 3.45 10.25 -2.63
CA HIS A 143 3.05 9.93 -3.99
C HIS A 143 2.83 8.43 -4.16
N TRP A 144 2.01 8.12 -5.16
CA TRP A 144 1.80 6.77 -5.66
C TRP A 144 2.05 6.77 -7.16
N VAL A 145 2.77 5.77 -7.65
CA VAL A 145 2.94 5.47 -9.07
C VAL A 145 2.20 4.18 -9.37
N ASP A 146 1.26 4.26 -10.32
CA ASP A 146 0.48 3.12 -10.77
C ASP A 146 1.30 2.20 -11.71
N PRO A 147 0.78 1.00 -12.06
CA PRO A 147 1.47 0.08 -12.96
C PRO A 147 1.72 0.64 -14.37
N GLY A 148 0.94 1.64 -14.80
CA GLY A 148 1.13 2.37 -16.04
C GLY A 148 2.19 3.46 -15.97
N GLY A 149 2.77 3.71 -14.80
CA GLY A 149 3.78 4.75 -14.56
C GLY A 149 3.19 6.13 -14.25
N VAL A 150 1.88 6.25 -14.07
CA VAL A 150 1.25 7.53 -13.73
C VAL A 150 1.52 7.85 -12.26
N LYS A 151 2.20 8.97 -12.01
CA LYS A 151 2.48 9.49 -10.66
C LYS A 151 1.34 10.41 -10.21
N ARG A 152 0.73 10.09 -9.07
CA ARG A 152 -0.20 10.96 -8.34
C ARG A 152 0.45 11.41 -7.04
N CYS A 153 0.35 12.70 -6.72
CA CYS A 153 0.96 13.29 -5.53
C CYS A 153 -0.11 13.76 -4.55
N TYR A 154 0.22 13.74 -3.27
CA TYR A 154 -0.72 14.02 -2.20
C TYR A 154 -0.06 14.86 -1.11
N THR A 155 -0.86 15.71 -0.49
CA THR A 155 -0.57 16.20 0.86
C THR A 155 -0.94 15.10 1.87
N LEU A 156 -0.19 15.03 2.96
CA LEU A 156 -0.41 14.04 4.02
C LEU A 156 -0.95 14.71 5.28
N LEU A 157 -1.75 13.95 6.01
CA LEU A 157 -1.98 14.14 7.44
C LEU A 157 -1.29 13.01 8.19
N ASP A 158 -0.88 13.28 9.42
CA ASP A 158 -0.40 12.27 10.35
C ASP A 158 -0.87 12.56 11.77
N ASP A 159 -1.12 11.51 12.54
CA ASP A 159 -1.53 11.64 13.94
C ASP A 159 -1.20 10.40 14.77
N TYR A 160 -1.09 10.62 16.08
CA TYR A 160 -1.06 9.57 17.09
C TYR A 160 -2.48 9.16 17.46
N THR A 161 -2.65 7.86 17.68
CA THR A 161 -3.96 7.28 17.93
C THR A 161 -3.87 6.14 18.93
N CYS A 162 -5.01 5.76 19.52
CA CYS A 162 -5.07 4.76 20.58
C CYS A 162 -4.09 5.09 21.73
N ASP A 163 -4.26 6.27 22.32
CA ASP A 163 -3.42 6.78 23.41
C ASP A 163 -1.91 6.75 23.09
N GLY A 164 -1.57 7.07 21.83
CA GLY A 164 -0.19 7.11 21.35
C GLY A 164 0.46 5.74 21.08
N LYS A 165 -0.31 4.65 21.16
CA LYS A 165 0.17 3.30 20.82
C LYS A 165 0.48 3.16 19.33
N TYR A 166 -0.30 3.84 18.50
CA TYR A 166 -0.12 3.85 17.06
C TYR A 166 0.12 5.26 16.56
N TRP A 167 0.95 5.38 15.55
CA TRP A 167 1.07 6.58 14.72
C TRP A 167 0.67 6.20 13.30
N ALA A 168 0.00 7.09 12.58
CA ALA A 168 -0.36 6.84 11.20
C ALA A 168 -0.18 8.09 10.35
N ALA A 169 0.10 7.90 9.07
CA ALA A 169 0.10 8.94 8.05
C ALA A 169 -0.71 8.49 6.84
N TRP A 170 -1.51 9.39 6.26
CA TRP A 170 -2.37 9.07 5.13
C TRP A 170 -2.55 10.25 4.19
N PRO A 171 -2.92 10.01 2.92
CA PRO A 171 -3.20 11.08 1.98
C PRO A 171 -4.46 11.86 2.39
N LYS A 172 -4.39 13.19 2.24
CA LYS A 172 -5.48 14.13 2.53
C LYS A 172 -6.10 14.64 1.25
N ASP A 173 -5.28 15.30 0.43
CA ASP A 173 -5.68 15.94 -0.83
C ASP A 173 -4.68 15.55 -1.92
N GLU A 174 -5.17 15.23 -3.11
CA GLU A 174 -4.35 15.08 -4.31
C GLU A 174 -3.91 16.46 -4.81
N VAL A 175 -2.65 16.59 -5.21
CA VAL A 175 -2.01 17.84 -5.63
C VAL A 175 -1.07 17.59 -6.80
N ASP A 176 -0.70 18.66 -7.51
CA ASP A 176 0.27 18.58 -8.59
C ASP A 176 1.64 18.08 -8.10
N CYS A 177 2.27 17.23 -8.91
CA CYS A 177 3.59 16.67 -8.63
C CYS A 177 4.71 17.66 -8.97
N THR A 178 5.01 18.57 -8.05
CA THR A 178 6.06 19.60 -8.24
C THR A 178 7.41 19.23 -7.61
N TRP A 179 7.59 17.98 -7.18
CA TRP A 179 8.73 17.51 -6.40
C TRP A 179 9.07 16.03 -6.65
#